data_AF-A0A1G4VMP1-F1
#
_entry.id   AF-A0A1G4VMP1-F1
#
_cell.length_a   1.000
_cell.length_b   1.000
_cell.length_c   1.000
_cell.angle_alpha   90.00
_cell.angle_beta   90.00
_cell.angle_gamma   90.00
#
_symmetry.space_group_name_H-M   'P 1'
#
loop_
_entity.id
_entity.type
_entity.pdbx_description
1 polymer ?
#
loop_
_entity_poly.entity_id
_entity_poly.type
_entity_poly.pdbx_seq_one_letter_code
_entity_poly.pdbx_strand_id
1 'polypeptide(L)'
;MILSRKAAKISNEINDRTKFGDLRTIAKEIKKDHELAKELWSTGKLFPRLLSILIMENKELHPEVIQMLFDDIQNHELEERIQLADWLMANQLTKNKKAVALIASWENSPSAIQRRIFWYHQGRLRWVGQTPPNNTNELLSAIEEKMLKEEPEVQWAMNFTAAWIGIFDKANRTQCIKMGEKLGLYKNEVVTKGCSPNYLPKFIELEVQKRNLE
;
A
#
# COMPACT_ATOMS: atom_id res chain seq x y z
N MET A 1 7.16 -27.62 -4.82
CA MET A 1 8.49 -27.63 -4.16
C MET A 1 8.35 -28.33 -2.82
N ILE A 2 9.30 -29.19 -2.42
CA ILE A 2 9.28 -29.79 -1.08
C ILE A 2 9.87 -28.75 -0.11
N LEU A 3 9.10 -28.35 0.90
CA LEU A 3 9.55 -27.41 1.91
C LEU A 3 10.62 -28.06 2.80
N SER A 4 11.63 -27.29 3.19
CA SER A 4 12.55 -27.63 4.26
C SER A 4 11.78 -27.85 5.56
N ARG A 5 12.38 -28.61 6.49
CA ARG A 5 11.77 -28.87 7.81
C ARG A 5 11.45 -27.56 8.55
N LYS A 6 12.29 -26.53 8.39
CA LYS A 6 12.09 -25.21 8.97
C LYS A 6 10.88 -24.51 8.34
N ALA A 7 10.82 -24.44 7.01
CA ALA A 7 9.71 -23.81 6.28
C ALA A 7 8.37 -24.52 6.53
N ALA A 8 8.36 -25.86 6.55
CA ALA A 8 7.18 -26.66 6.84
C ALA A 8 6.67 -26.43 8.27
N LYS A 9 7.57 -26.43 9.25
CA LYS A 9 7.22 -26.15 10.65
C LYS A 9 6.57 -24.76 10.79
N ILE A 10 7.25 -23.73 10.28
CA ILE A 10 6.73 -22.36 10.35
C ILE A 10 5.38 -22.27 9.63
N SER A 11 5.26 -22.80 8.42
CA SER A 11 4.00 -22.75 7.64
C SER A 11 2.82 -23.45 8.32
N ASN A 12 3.08 -24.40 9.22
CA ASN A 12 2.03 -25.05 10.02
C ASN A 12 1.66 -24.26 11.28
N GLU A 13 2.55 -23.41 11.78
CA GLU A 13 2.33 -22.55 12.95
C GLU A 13 1.57 -21.25 12.60
N ILE A 14 1.70 -20.76 11.36
CA ILE A 14 0.98 -19.59 10.85
C ILE A 14 -0.28 -19.95 10.07
N ASN A 15 -1.39 -19.28 10.37
CA ASN A 15 -2.69 -19.47 9.73
C ASN A 15 -3.46 -18.15 9.63
N ASP A 16 -4.71 -18.24 9.15
CA ASP A 16 -5.65 -17.14 8.95
C ASP A 16 -5.98 -16.33 10.22
N ARG A 17 -5.73 -16.90 11.41
CA ARG A 17 -5.94 -16.24 12.71
C ARG A 17 -4.69 -15.60 13.27
N THR A 18 -3.52 -15.80 12.65
CA THR A 18 -2.28 -15.20 13.14
C THR A 18 -2.38 -13.67 13.06
N LYS A 19 -1.99 -12.96 14.12
CA LYS A 19 -2.01 -11.49 14.09
C LYS A 19 -0.78 -10.97 13.35
N PHE A 20 -0.91 -9.84 12.67
CA PHE A 20 0.22 -9.17 12.03
C PHE A 20 1.34 -8.76 13.01
N GLY A 21 1.01 -8.55 14.29
CA GLY A 21 2.01 -8.35 15.35
C GLY A 21 2.86 -9.60 15.56
N ASP A 22 2.23 -10.77 15.63
CA ASP A 22 2.90 -12.06 15.85
C ASP A 22 3.78 -12.42 14.65
N LEU A 23 3.32 -12.16 13.41
CA LEU A 23 4.15 -12.30 12.21
C LEU A 23 5.45 -11.49 12.31
N ARG A 24 5.38 -10.26 12.82
CA ARG A 24 6.57 -9.41 13.00
C ARG A 24 7.48 -9.94 14.11
N THR A 25 6.93 -10.52 15.17
CA THR A 25 7.71 -11.19 16.22
C THR A 25 8.46 -12.39 15.65
N ILE A 26 7.77 -13.26 14.90
CA ILE A 26 8.38 -14.42 14.23
C ILE A 26 9.48 -13.95 13.26
N ALA A 27 9.20 -12.95 12.43
CA ALA A 27 10.19 -12.40 11.50
C ALA A 27 11.43 -11.84 12.21
N LYS A 28 11.26 -11.21 13.38
CA LYS A 28 12.37 -10.68 14.18
C LYS A 28 13.28 -11.78 14.72
N GLU A 29 12.72 -12.92 15.11
CA GLU A 29 13.48 -14.09 15.56
C GLU A 29 14.25 -14.74 14.41
N ILE A 30 13.61 -14.87 13.24
CA ILE A 30 14.23 -15.42 12.02
C ILE A 30 15.32 -14.49 11.47
N LYS A 31 15.13 -13.17 11.58
CA LYS A 31 15.89 -12.13 10.89
C LYS A 31 15.75 -12.25 9.36
N LYS A 32 16.74 -11.80 8.60
CA LYS A 32 16.78 -11.97 7.15
C LYS A 32 17.23 -13.37 6.78
N ASP A 33 16.45 -14.04 5.95
CA ASP A 33 16.68 -15.40 5.47
C ASP A 33 15.98 -15.54 4.10
N HIS A 34 16.69 -15.20 3.02
CA HIS A 34 16.09 -15.09 1.70
C HIS A 34 15.69 -16.45 1.11
N GLU A 35 16.44 -17.52 1.41
CA GLU A 35 16.08 -18.87 0.96
C GLU A 35 14.81 -19.36 1.66
N LEU A 36 14.70 -19.16 2.98
CA LEU A 36 13.45 -19.43 3.68
C LEU A 36 12.30 -18.56 3.15
N ALA A 37 12.57 -17.30 2.80
CA ALA A 37 11.55 -16.42 2.20
C ALA A 37 11.01 -16.99 0.89
N LYS A 38 11.87 -17.51 0.01
CA LYS A 38 11.47 -18.15 -1.26
C LYS A 38 10.61 -19.39 -0.99
N GLU A 39 11.00 -20.23 -0.04
CA GLU A 39 10.22 -21.42 0.33
C GLU A 39 8.83 -21.03 0.84
N LEU A 40 8.73 -20.09 1.78
CA LEU A 40 7.47 -19.60 2.32
C LEU A 40 6.60 -18.93 1.24
N TRP A 41 7.22 -18.19 0.32
CA TRP A 41 6.52 -17.56 -0.81
C TRP A 41 5.89 -18.59 -1.75
N SER A 42 6.63 -19.67 -2.03
CA SER A 42 6.22 -20.75 -2.93
C SER A 42 5.00 -21.55 -2.45
N THR A 43 4.63 -21.40 -1.17
CA THR A 43 3.43 -22.06 -0.62
C THR A 43 2.13 -21.55 -1.22
N GLY A 44 2.12 -20.35 -1.82
CA GLY A 44 0.92 -19.70 -2.35
C GLY A 44 -0.07 -19.23 -1.28
N LYS A 45 0.22 -19.42 0.01
CA LYS A 45 -0.67 -19.05 1.12
C LYS A 45 -0.36 -17.62 1.59
N LEU A 46 -1.42 -16.87 1.93
CA LEU A 46 -1.32 -15.46 2.35
C LEU A 46 -0.31 -15.24 3.49
N PHE A 47 -0.47 -15.94 4.61
CA PHE A 47 0.34 -15.70 5.82
C PHE A 47 1.82 -16.08 5.65
N PRO A 48 2.17 -17.23 5.05
CA PRO A 48 3.54 -17.52 4.64
C PRO A 48 4.13 -16.47 3.69
N ARG A 49 3.37 -15.98 2.70
CA ARG A 49 3.83 -14.90 1.81
C ARG A 49 4.05 -13.57 2.56
N LEU A 50 3.18 -13.22 3.51
CA LEU A 50 3.37 -12.04 4.37
C LEU A 50 4.62 -12.16 5.24
N LEU A 51 4.90 -13.34 5.80
CA LEU A 51 6.14 -13.59 6.55
C LEU A 51 7.37 -13.55 5.62
N SER A 52 7.28 -14.17 4.45
CA SER A 52 8.32 -14.11 3.41
C SER A 52 8.74 -12.67 3.11
N ILE A 53 7.76 -11.77 2.90
CA ILE A 53 8.01 -10.34 2.67
C ILE A 53 8.79 -9.69 3.83
N LEU A 54 8.60 -10.12 5.08
CA LEU A 54 9.33 -9.53 6.20
C LEU A 54 10.81 -9.98 6.24
N ILE A 55 11.08 -11.23 5.86
CA ILE A 55 12.39 -11.86 6.03
C ILE A 55 13.24 -11.89 4.74
N MET A 56 12.66 -11.56 3.57
CA MET A 56 13.42 -11.48 2.31
C MET A 56 14.43 -10.33 2.30
N GLU A 57 15.48 -10.48 1.49
CA GLU A 57 16.55 -9.50 1.33
C GLU A 57 16.20 -8.51 0.21
N ASN A 58 16.07 -7.22 0.53
CA ASN A 58 15.67 -6.17 -0.43
C ASN A 58 16.67 -5.97 -1.59
N LYS A 59 17.93 -6.37 -1.40
CA LYS A 59 18.99 -6.31 -2.41
C LYS A 59 18.79 -7.34 -3.54
N GLU A 60 18.07 -8.43 -3.26
CA GLU A 60 17.75 -9.49 -4.21
C GLU A 60 16.49 -9.16 -5.04
N LEU A 61 15.78 -8.07 -4.71
CA LEU A 61 14.58 -7.64 -5.41
C LEU A 61 14.94 -6.79 -6.65
N HIS A 62 15.41 -7.47 -7.68
CA HIS A 62 15.59 -6.91 -9.02
C HIS A 62 14.25 -6.83 -9.77
N PRO A 63 14.15 -6.03 -10.85
CA PRO A 63 12.88 -5.82 -11.56
C PRO A 63 12.15 -7.11 -11.97
N GLU A 64 12.88 -8.14 -12.40
CA GLU A 64 12.34 -9.43 -12.81
C GLU A 64 11.74 -10.18 -11.62
N VAL A 65 12.41 -10.15 -10.47
CA VAL A 65 11.91 -10.74 -9.22
C VAL A 65 10.67 -9.98 -8.74
N ILE A 66 10.69 -8.65 -8.79
CA ILE A 66 9.53 -7.84 -8.41
C ILE A 66 8.34 -8.18 -9.31
N GLN A 67 8.53 -8.25 -10.62
CA GLN A 67 7.47 -8.62 -11.55
C GLN A 67 6.91 -10.02 -11.24
N MET A 68 7.78 -11.02 -11.02
CA MET A 68 7.37 -12.36 -10.60
C MET A 68 6.55 -12.33 -9.30
N LEU A 69 6.94 -11.54 -8.30
CA LEU A 69 6.16 -11.39 -7.06
C LEU A 69 4.76 -10.79 -7.33
N PHE A 70 4.65 -9.79 -8.22
CA PHE A 70 3.35 -9.22 -8.58
C PHE A 70 2.49 -10.18 -9.41
N ASP A 71 3.09 -10.97 -10.30
CA ASP A 71 2.39 -12.03 -11.04
C ASP A 71 1.85 -13.09 -10.08
N ASP A 72 2.68 -13.52 -9.12
CA ASP A 72 2.28 -14.44 -8.07
C ASP A 72 1.16 -13.90 -7.18
N ILE A 73 1.20 -12.59 -6.88
CA ILE A 73 0.15 -11.90 -6.13
C ILE A 73 -1.19 -12.01 -6.87
N GLN A 74 -1.22 -11.95 -8.21
CA GLN A 74 -2.48 -12.06 -8.98
C GLN A 74 -3.25 -13.37 -8.76
N ASN A 75 -2.59 -14.40 -8.24
CA ASN A 75 -3.23 -15.69 -7.93
C ASN A 75 -4.07 -15.67 -6.64
N HIS A 76 -4.12 -14.54 -5.92
CA HIS A 76 -4.91 -14.36 -4.70
C HIS A 76 -6.27 -13.70 -4.98
N GLU A 77 -7.15 -13.65 -3.98
CA GLU A 77 -8.35 -12.80 -4.02
C GLU A 77 -7.99 -11.32 -3.85
N LEU A 78 -8.87 -10.40 -4.25
CA LEU A 78 -8.56 -8.97 -4.35
C LEU A 78 -8.03 -8.36 -3.04
N GLU A 79 -8.67 -8.65 -1.91
CA GLU A 79 -8.27 -8.15 -0.59
C GLU A 79 -6.87 -8.63 -0.21
N GLU A 80 -6.57 -9.89 -0.51
CA GLU A 80 -5.26 -10.50 -0.28
C GLU A 80 -4.20 -9.90 -1.23
N ARG A 81 -4.56 -9.61 -2.49
CA ARG A 81 -3.68 -8.91 -3.44
C ARG A 81 -3.26 -7.56 -2.90
N ILE A 82 -4.23 -6.77 -2.46
CA ILE A 82 -4.03 -5.45 -1.86
C ILE A 82 -3.14 -5.57 -0.62
N GLN A 83 -3.47 -6.51 0.28
CA GLN A 83 -2.72 -6.73 1.51
C GLN A 83 -1.26 -7.12 1.24
N LEU A 84 -1.00 -8.02 0.30
CA LEU A 84 0.35 -8.44 -0.07
C LEU A 84 1.13 -7.32 -0.75
N ALA A 85 0.51 -6.59 -1.69
CA ALA A 85 1.16 -5.51 -2.43
C ALA A 85 1.54 -4.34 -1.50
N ASP A 86 0.61 -3.89 -0.64
CA ASP A 86 0.86 -2.80 0.31
C ASP A 86 1.95 -3.21 1.32
N TRP A 87 1.94 -4.47 1.75
CA TRP A 87 2.95 -5.04 2.65
C TRP A 87 4.33 -5.16 1.99
N LEU A 88 4.39 -5.61 0.73
CA LEU A 88 5.62 -5.70 -0.06
C LEU A 88 6.22 -4.31 -0.29
N MET A 89 5.41 -3.33 -0.66
CA MET A 89 5.87 -1.95 -0.84
C MET A 89 6.45 -1.37 0.45
N ALA A 90 5.72 -1.50 1.57
CA ALA A 90 6.10 -0.88 2.83
C ALA A 90 7.35 -1.51 3.47
N ASN A 91 7.51 -2.82 3.34
CA ASN A 91 8.60 -3.55 4.02
C ASN A 91 9.83 -3.76 3.13
N GLN A 92 9.67 -3.76 1.80
CA GLN A 92 10.76 -4.07 0.89
C GLN A 92 11.00 -3.00 -0.18
N LEU A 93 10.03 -2.69 -1.04
CA LEU A 93 10.28 -1.88 -2.24
C LEU A 93 10.75 -0.46 -1.89
N THR A 94 10.15 0.16 -0.89
CA THR A 94 10.54 1.52 -0.43
C THR A 94 11.91 1.58 0.24
N LYS A 95 12.57 0.44 0.48
CA LYS A 95 13.91 0.37 1.07
C LYS A 95 15.03 0.33 0.02
N ASN A 96 14.69 0.29 -1.26
CA ASN A 96 15.63 0.19 -2.37
C ASN A 96 15.34 1.28 -3.42
N LYS A 97 16.33 2.12 -3.74
CA LYS A 97 16.17 3.23 -4.70
C LYS A 97 15.73 2.77 -6.09
N LYS A 98 16.21 1.62 -6.57
CA LYS A 98 15.81 1.06 -7.88
C LYS A 98 14.34 0.63 -7.88
N ALA A 99 13.89 0.02 -6.80
CA ALA A 99 12.48 -0.37 -6.65
C ALA A 99 11.57 0.86 -6.49
N VAL A 100 12.02 1.91 -5.81
CA VAL A 100 11.30 3.20 -5.76
C VAL A 100 11.15 3.82 -7.16
N ALA A 101 12.21 3.79 -7.98
CA ALA A 101 12.13 4.26 -9.36
C ALA A 101 11.15 3.41 -10.19
N LEU A 102 11.12 2.09 -9.97
CA LEU A 102 10.14 1.21 -10.60
C LEU A 102 8.70 1.56 -10.18
N ILE A 103 8.44 1.79 -8.89
CA ILE A 103 7.12 2.25 -8.41
C ILE A 103 6.70 3.54 -9.13
N ALA A 104 7.63 4.50 -9.33
CA ALA A 104 7.33 5.75 -10.01
C ALA A 104 6.87 5.55 -11.49
N SER A 105 7.25 4.44 -12.13
CA SER A 105 6.79 4.11 -13.49
C SER A 105 5.38 3.50 -13.55
N TRP A 106 4.79 3.13 -12.41
CA TRP A 106 3.55 2.37 -12.37
C TRP A 106 2.27 3.20 -12.44
N GLU A 107 2.34 4.53 -12.56
CA GLU A 107 1.16 5.40 -12.64
C GLU A 107 0.16 4.94 -13.69
N ASN A 108 0.64 4.54 -14.87
CA ASN A 108 -0.17 4.07 -15.99
C ASN A 108 0.09 2.58 -16.30
N SER A 109 0.49 1.79 -15.30
CA SER A 109 0.68 0.34 -15.48
C SER A 109 -0.63 -0.32 -15.94
N PRO A 110 -0.60 -1.34 -16.81
CA PRO A 110 -1.79 -2.13 -17.11
C PRO A 110 -2.35 -2.88 -15.88
N SER A 111 -1.54 -3.10 -14.84
CA SER A 111 -1.97 -3.75 -13.59
C SER A 111 -2.55 -2.73 -12.61
N ALA A 112 -3.83 -2.89 -12.25
CA ALA A 112 -4.50 -2.06 -11.25
C ALA A 112 -3.77 -2.08 -9.90
N ILE A 113 -3.25 -3.24 -9.47
CA ILE A 113 -2.48 -3.35 -8.23
C ILE A 113 -1.18 -2.53 -8.28
N GLN A 114 -0.48 -2.48 -9.42
CA GLN A 114 0.71 -1.64 -9.55
C GLN A 114 0.33 -0.14 -9.53
N ARG A 115 -0.75 0.26 -10.22
CA ARG A 115 -1.27 1.64 -10.14
C ARG A 115 -1.66 2.04 -8.73
N ARG A 116 -2.34 1.14 -7.99
CA ARG A 116 -2.63 1.32 -6.56
C ARG A 116 -1.35 1.60 -5.77
N ILE A 117 -0.29 0.81 -5.98
CA ILE A 117 0.98 1.00 -5.26
C ILE A 117 1.65 2.34 -5.59
N PHE A 118 1.61 2.78 -6.85
CA PHE A 118 2.06 4.12 -7.22
C PHE A 118 1.34 5.19 -6.38
N TRP A 119 0.01 5.20 -6.40
CA TRP A 119 -0.78 6.19 -5.68
C TRP A 119 -0.60 6.08 -4.17
N TYR A 120 -0.63 4.87 -3.61
CA TYR A 120 -0.45 4.67 -2.18
C TYR A 120 0.94 5.14 -1.73
N HIS A 121 1.98 4.93 -2.53
CA HIS A 121 3.30 5.48 -2.28
C HIS A 121 3.31 7.02 -2.31
N GLN A 122 2.66 7.66 -3.29
CA GLN A 122 2.53 9.13 -3.34
C GLN A 122 1.84 9.71 -2.10
N GLY A 123 0.79 9.06 -1.61
CA GLY A 123 0.14 9.44 -0.36
C GLY A 123 1.05 9.25 0.86
N ARG A 124 1.80 8.14 0.94
CA ARG A 124 2.76 7.90 2.05
C ARG A 124 3.95 8.85 2.07
N LEU A 125 4.32 9.44 0.95
CA LEU A 125 5.33 10.52 0.94
C LEU A 125 4.82 11.81 1.61
N ARG A 126 3.50 11.92 1.83
CA ARG A 126 2.82 13.12 2.38
C ARG A 126 2.19 12.91 3.76
N TRP A 127 1.83 11.68 4.10
CA TRP A 127 1.01 11.35 5.28
C TRP A 127 1.59 11.69 6.67
N VAL A 128 2.87 12.03 6.74
CA VAL A 128 3.57 12.42 7.98
C VAL A 128 3.95 13.91 8.00
N GLY A 129 3.48 14.69 7.01
CA GLY A 129 3.71 16.13 6.96
C GLY A 129 5.15 16.54 6.62
N GLN A 130 5.95 15.63 6.06
CA GLN A 130 7.27 15.97 5.52
C GLN A 130 7.13 16.65 4.15
N THR A 131 8.16 17.41 3.74
CA THR A 131 8.20 18.03 2.41
C THR A 131 8.13 16.97 1.31
N PRO A 132 7.06 16.93 0.50
CA PRO A 132 6.93 15.95 -0.56
C PRO A 132 7.71 16.35 -1.82
N PRO A 133 7.83 15.46 -2.81
CA PRO A 133 8.28 15.84 -4.15
C PRO A 133 7.40 16.94 -4.73
N ASN A 134 7.99 17.78 -5.59
CA ASN A 134 7.28 18.86 -6.28
C ASN A 134 6.45 18.33 -7.46
N ASN A 135 5.46 17.50 -7.17
CA ASN A 135 4.55 16.89 -8.15
C ASN A 135 3.06 16.98 -7.73
N THR A 136 2.72 17.83 -6.77
CA THR A 136 1.35 17.90 -6.22
C THR A 136 0.33 18.34 -7.26
N ASN A 137 0.67 19.30 -8.12
CA ASN A 137 -0.25 19.83 -9.13
C ASN A 137 -0.61 18.75 -10.18
N GLU A 138 0.40 17.97 -10.60
CA GLU A 138 0.26 16.87 -11.54
C GLU A 138 -0.62 15.76 -10.94
N LEU A 139 -0.38 15.40 -9.67
CA LEU A 139 -1.20 14.41 -8.98
C LEU A 139 -2.66 14.84 -8.86
N LEU A 140 -2.93 16.09 -8.45
CA LEU A 140 -4.31 16.59 -8.33
C LEU A 140 -5.02 16.64 -9.69
N SER A 141 -4.31 17.03 -10.75
CA SER A 141 -4.85 17.04 -12.11
C SER A 141 -5.22 15.61 -12.57
N ALA A 142 -4.31 14.65 -12.37
CA ALA A 142 -4.56 13.25 -12.70
C ALA A 142 -5.70 12.65 -11.87
N ILE A 143 -5.83 13.03 -10.59
CA ILE A 143 -6.94 12.60 -9.75
C ILE A 143 -8.28 13.08 -10.29
N GLU A 144 -8.40 14.38 -10.60
CA GLU A 144 -9.64 14.96 -11.10
C GLU A 144 -10.07 14.35 -12.45
N GLU A 145 -9.12 14.00 -13.30
CA GLU A 145 -9.37 13.44 -14.63
C GLU A 145 -9.71 11.94 -14.61
N LYS A 146 -8.98 11.16 -13.81
CA LYS A 146 -8.93 9.69 -13.94
C LYS A 146 -9.67 8.94 -12.84
N MET A 147 -9.74 9.46 -11.61
CA MET A 147 -10.15 8.68 -10.43
C MET A 147 -11.49 7.95 -10.63
N LEU A 148 -12.54 8.61 -11.13
CA LEU A 148 -13.86 7.97 -11.30
C LEU A 148 -13.87 6.81 -12.31
N LYS A 149 -12.85 6.71 -13.17
CA LYS A 149 -12.73 5.68 -14.22
C LYS A 149 -11.81 4.54 -13.79
N GLU A 150 -11.10 4.69 -12.68
CA GLU A 150 -10.19 3.69 -12.14
C GLU A 150 -10.94 2.63 -11.31
N GLU A 151 -10.26 1.52 -11.07
CA GLU A 151 -10.72 0.39 -10.29
C GLU A 151 -10.79 0.77 -8.80
N PRO A 152 -11.71 0.18 -8.02
CA PRO A 152 -11.96 0.59 -6.62
C PRO A 152 -10.70 0.63 -5.74
N GLU A 153 -9.78 -0.31 -5.93
CA GLU A 153 -8.53 -0.38 -5.19
C GLU A 153 -7.54 0.74 -5.55
N VAL A 154 -7.60 1.24 -6.79
CA VAL A 154 -6.80 2.39 -7.25
C VAL A 154 -7.48 3.68 -6.80
N GLN A 155 -8.80 3.79 -6.95
CA GLN A 155 -9.62 4.90 -6.45
C GLN A 155 -9.32 5.21 -4.98
N TRP A 156 -9.29 4.17 -4.14
CA TRP A 156 -8.99 4.34 -2.72
C TRP A 156 -7.61 4.94 -2.49
N ALA A 157 -6.58 4.48 -3.22
CA ALA A 157 -5.21 4.99 -3.08
C ALA A 157 -5.04 6.41 -3.62
N MET A 158 -5.76 6.75 -4.70
CA MET A 158 -5.85 8.11 -5.21
C MET A 158 -6.55 9.03 -4.19
N ASN A 159 -7.62 8.56 -3.55
CA ASN A 159 -8.37 9.31 -2.54
C ASN A 159 -7.53 9.55 -1.29
N PHE A 160 -6.80 8.52 -0.86
CA PHE A 160 -5.78 8.60 0.19
C PHE A 160 -4.70 9.63 -0.14
N THR A 161 -4.26 9.71 -1.40
CA THR A 161 -3.27 10.71 -1.83
C THR A 161 -3.84 12.13 -1.75
N ALA A 162 -5.02 12.36 -2.30
CA ALA A 162 -5.71 13.65 -2.23
C ALA A 162 -5.93 14.10 -0.77
N ALA A 163 -6.29 13.17 0.10
CA ALA A 163 -6.50 13.42 1.51
C ALA A 163 -5.24 13.97 2.18
N TRP A 164 -4.11 13.30 2.04
CA TRP A 164 -2.87 13.74 2.69
C TRP A 164 -2.27 14.99 2.06
N ILE A 165 -2.52 15.26 0.78
CA ILE A 165 -2.28 16.59 0.20
C ILE A 165 -3.11 17.62 0.95
N GLY A 166 -4.45 17.49 1.00
CA GLY A 166 -5.31 18.50 1.62
C GLY A 166 -5.13 18.68 3.13
N ILE A 167 -4.67 17.64 3.84
CA ILE A 167 -4.40 17.72 5.29
C ILE A 167 -3.18 18.60 5.58
N PHE A 168 -2.04 18.33 4.93
CA PHE A 168 -0.77 18.98 5.25
C PHE A 168 -0.43 20.17 4.35
N ASP A 169 -0.92 20.21 3.11
CA ASP A 169 -0.73 21.32 2.19
C ASP A 169 -1.91 22.30 2.28
N LYS A 170 -1.77 23.30 3.17
CA LYS A 170 -2.79 24.32 3.40
C LYS A 170 -3.16 25.10 2.13
N ALA A 171 -2.22 25.26 1.19
CA ALA A 171 -2.47 25.99 -0.05
C ALA A 171 -3.43 25.21 -0.98
N ASN A 172 -3.31 23.88 -0.99
CA ASN A 172 -4.12 22.99 -1.83
C ASN A 172 -5.35 22.41 -1.13
N ARG A 173 -5.53 22.64 0.18
CA ARG A 173 -6.63 22.10 0.99
C ARG A 173 -8.01 22.37 0.41
N THR A 174 -8.32 23.64 0.11
CA THR A 174 -9.62 24.04 -0.44
C THR A 174 -9.89 23.37 -1.78
N GLN A 175 -8.87 23.21 -2.63
CA GLN A 175 -8.99 22.50 -3.90
C GLN A 175 -9.32 21.02 -3.68
N CYS A 176 -8.62 20.35 -2.76
CA CYS A 176 -8.86 18.93 -2.45
C CYS A 176 -10.29 18.70 -1.91
N ILE A 177 -10.79 19.60 -1.07
CA ILE A 177 -12.17 19.54 -0.54
C ILE A 177 -13.19 19.67 -1.68
N LYS A 178 -13.08 20.71 -2.50
CA LYS A 178 -14.00 20.94 -3.64
C LYS A 178 -13.97 19.77 -4.64
N MET A 179 -12.78 19.25 -4.92
CA MET A 179 -12.60 18.07 -5.77
C MET A 179 -13.31 16.86 -5.17
N GLY A 180 -13.17 16.61 -3.86
CA GLY A 180 -13.88 15.54 -3.15
C GLY A 180 -15.40 15.67 -3.19
N GLU A 181 -15.93 16.89 -3.03
CA GLU A 181 -17.36 17.18 -3.16
C GLU A 181 -17.88 16.89 -4.58
N LYS A 182 -17.12 17.28 -5.61
CA LYS A 182 -17.43 17.04 -7.02
C LYS A 182 -17.42 15.54 -7.36
N LEU A 183 -16.41 14.80 -6.87
CA LEU A 183 -16.25 13.36 -7.13
C LEU A 183 -17.28 12.52 -6.38
N GLY A 184 -17.66 12.92 -5.17
CA GLY A 184 -18.73 12.27 -4.39
C GLY A 184 -18.43 10.83 -3.91
N LEU A 185 -17.23 10.31 -4.12
CA LEU A 185 -16.84 8.97 -3.68
C LEU A 185 -16.93 8.84 -2.15
N TYR A 186 -17.42 7.70 -1.68
CA TYR A 186 -17.56 7.36 -0.25
C TYR A 186 -18.52 8.26 0.56
N LYS A 187 -19.28 9.16 -0.07
CA LYS A 187 -20.19 10.09 0.63
C LYS A 187 -21.22 9.40 1.53
N ASN A 188 -21.67 8.22 1.14
CA ASN A 188 -22.69 7.44 1.86
C ASN A 188 -22.08 6.29 2.70
N GLU A 189 -20.75 6.27 2.87
CA GLU A 189 -20.09 5.25 3.68
C GLU A 189 -20.49 5.38 5.15
N VAL A 190 -20.91 4.27 5.75
CA VAL A 190 -21.21 4.20 7.18
C VAL A 190 -19.96 3.71 7.91
N VAL A 191 -19.36 4.58 8.72
CA VAL A 191 -18.20 4.22 9.56
C VAL A 191 -18.59 4.01 11.01
N THR A 192 -17.94 3.04 11.66
CA THR A 192 -18.07 2.81 13.10
C THR A 192 -17.57 4.01 13.90
N LYS A 193 -18.14 4.23 15.08
CA LYS A 193 -17.76 5.33 15.98
C LYS A 193 -16.25 5.30 16.28
N GLY A 194 -15.57 6.42 16.03
CA GLY A 194 -14.13 6.58 16.24
C GLY A 194 -13.26 6.39 14.99
N CYS A 195 -13.81 5.89 13.89
CA CYS A 195 -13.13 5.81 12.59
C CYS A 195 -13.38 7.08 11.76
N SER A 196 -12.40 7.49 10.96
CA SER A 196 -12.60 8.56 9.96
C SER A 196 -13.21 7.97 8.69
N PRO A 197 -14.22 8.62 8.07
CA PRO A 197 -14.81 8.18 6.80
C PRO A 197 -13.84 8.38 5.63
N ASN A 198 -14.00 7.62 4.54
CA ASN A 198 -13.21 7.84 3.32
C ASN A 198 -13.72 9.01 2.46
N TYR A 199 -14.89 9.59 2.79
CA TYR A 199 -15.39 10.79 2.10
C TYR A 199 -14.40 11.95 2.26
N LEU A 200 -13.73 12.30 1.15
CA LEU A 200 -12.54 13.15 1.13
C LEU A 200 -12.70 14.48 1.90
N PRO A 201 -13.77 15.27 1.70
CA PRO A 201 -13.96 16.51 2.45
C PRO A 201 -14.00 16.29 3.97
N LYS A 202 -14.76 15.29 4.41
CA LYS A 202 -14.94 15.02 5.83
C LYS A 202 -13.68 14.43 6.46
N PHE A 203 -12.97 13.58 5.72
CA PHE A 203 -11.69 13.04 6.17
C PHE A 203 -10.65 14.14 6.40
N ILE A 204 -10.49 15.05 5.43
CA ILE A 204 -9.54 16.17 5.53
C ILE A 204 -9.87 17.02 6.76
N GLU A 205 -11.12 17.43 6.92
CA GLU A 205 -11.58 18.24 8.06
C GLU A 205 -11.22 17.57 9.41
N LEU A 206 -11.58 16.30 9.58
CA LEU A 206 -11.34 15.57 10.82
C LEU A 206 -9.85 15.38 11.12
N GLU A 207 -9.04 15.05 10.12
CA GLU A 207 -7.61 14.80 10.34
C GLU A 207 -6.82 16.10 10.57
N VAL A 208 -7.23 17.22 9.97
CA VAL A 208 -6.72 18.57 10.27
C VAL A 208 -7.02 18.93 11.72
N GLN A 209 -8.26 18.75 12.16
CA GLN A 209 -8.66 19.01 13.55
C GLN A 209 -7.85 18.15 14.53
N LYS A 210 -7.77 16.82 14.30
CA LYS A 210 -7.02 15.90 15.18
C LYS A 210 -5.53 16.25 15.31
N ARG A 211 -4.94 16.91 14.31
CA ARG A 211 -3.52 17.28 14.27
C ARG A 211 -3.25 18.75 14.60
N ASN A 212 -4.29 19.56 14.84
CA ASN A 212 -4.16 21.00 15.06
C ASN A 212 -3.44 21.72 13.89
N LEU A 213 -3.85 21.44 12.65
CA LEU A 213 -3.25 21.98 11.41
C LEU A 213 -4.07 23.12 10.75
N GLU A 214 -4.82 23.87 11.55
CA GLU A 214 -5.76 24.92 11.08
C GLU A 214 -5.09 25.97 10.18
#